data_AF-A0A7C3MBN2-F1
#
_entry.id   AF-A0A7C3MBN2-F1
#
_cell.length_a   1.000
_cell.length_b   1.000
_cell.length_c   1.000
_cell.angle_alpha   90.00
_cell.angle_beta   90.00
_cell.angle_gamma   90.00
#
_symmetry.space_group_name_H-M   'P 1'
#
loop_
_entity.id
_entity.type
_entity.pdbx_description
1 polymer ?
#
loop_
_entity_poly.entity_id
_entity_poly.type
_entity_poly.pdbx_seq_one_letter_code
_entity_poly.pdbx_strand_id
1 'polypeptide(L)'
;RSHSPNELNYWWIEYGGTLDTIKDNEKIKEELTRILLGVWDHIKNRGNHRAENYTLDWIGQVVGKRESRRFIGDYILTQKDVEEGTLFPDRVAYGGWPIDLHPPKGIFDPGPPCEQHRLKDIYSIPFRCLYSKNIENLMFAGRNISATHIALGSTRVQGTCGLLGQAVGTASYLCKKYGITPREVYKNHIGELQQLLLREDCYIIGIKNEDPYDIARDGKVSASSCKPLGVEEFTFLSPVNSSIGQSFIVTSSRLDTISLYLSLKDELTVTLSTYKVDSLRDIRLDRLIARTSLPLKDVNGWVDFHIQKDIEPGYYLFKLESDKSFYIGFNSRSFPGIQRIDFSSEFKIAHGVYAFRVNPPSYPYVPENIINGISRPTYYGPNLWISDKGLPQRIDIDLPQRTAINTIYLTFDTYLDSPEHSRDVPEPECVRDYVIYCKIDGENKKLLEVRDNYYRRRVHRFEEIESDGISIEILGTNGDPHARIFEIRIYRF
;
A
#
# COMPACT_ATOMS: atom_id res chain seq x y z
N ARG A 1 12.22 -14.68 -27.12
CA ARG A 1 11.22 -14.71 -26.01
C ARG A 1 11.50 -15.97 -25.21
N SER A 2 11.18 -16.01 -23.91
CA SER A 2 11.45 -17.22 -23.10
C SER A 2 10.45 -18.32 -23.44
N HIS A 3 10.92 -19.57 -23.38
CA HIS A 3 10.16 -20.79 -23.67
C HIS A 3 10.23 -21.79 -22.51
N SER A 4 10.73 -21.35 -21.35
CA SER A 4 10.81 -22.18 -20.16
C SER A 4 9.40 -22.60 -19.72
N PRO A 5 9.11 -23.91 -19.56
CA PRO A 5 7.84 -24.37 -19.01
C PRO A 5 7.65 -24.00 -17.53
N ASN A 6 8.72 -23.58 -16.86
CA ASN A 6 8.68 -23.07 -15.49
C ASN A 6 8.20 -21.61 -15.43
N GLU A 7 8.12 -20.91 -16.56
CA GLU A 7 7.46 -19.61 -16.63
C GLU A 7 5.94 -19.81 -16.72
N LEU A 8 5.25 -19.41 -15.67
CA LEU A 8 3.80 -19.64 -15.52
C LEU A 8 2.93 -18.74 -16.41
N ASN A 9 3.50 -17.87 -17.26
CA ASN A 9 2.72 -16.90 -18.05
C ASN A 9 3.36 -16.53 -19.41
N TYR A 10 2.81 -17.07 -20.50
CA TYR A 10 3.13 -16.68 -21.88
C TYR A 10 2.31 -15.47 -22.35
N TRP A 11 2.32 -14.39 -21.55
CA TRP A 11 1.54 -13.17 -21.80
C TRP A 11 1.88 -12.45 -23.12
N TRP A 12 2.99 -12.83 -23.77
CA TRP A 12 3.44 -12.29 -25.05
C TRP A 12 2.78 -12.95 -26.27
N ILE A 13 1.97 -14.01 -26.08
CA ILE A 13 1.16 -14.61 -27.15
C ILE A 13 -0.03 -13.68 -27.44
N GLU A 14 0.24 -12.66 -28.24
CA GLU A 14 -0.72 -11.62 -28.58
C GLU A 14 -0.81 -11.42 -30.09
N TYR A 15 -2.01 -11.07 -30.58
CA TYR A 15 -2.31 -10.82 -31.99
C TYR A 15 -3.59 -9.96 -32.08
N GLY A 16 -3.78 -9.29 -33.22
CA GLY A 16 -5.01 -8.56 -33.54
C GLY A 16 -4.95 -7.06 -33.28
N GLY A 17 -3.84 -6.52 -32.76
CA GLY A 17 -3.67 -5.07 -32.53
C GLY A 17 -3.67 -4.21 -33.80
N THR A 18 -3.55 -4.82 -34.99
CA THR A 18 -3.67 -4.17 -36.31
C THR A 18 -5.04 -4.38 -36.97
N LEU A 19 -5.97 -5.05 -36.27
CA LEU A 19 -7.33 -5.35 -36.72
C LEU A 19 -8.36 -4.62 -35.85
N ASP A 20 -9.64 -4.62 -36.24
CA ASP A 20 -10.72 -4.15 -35.37
C ASP A 20 -11.02 -5.24 -34.34
N THR A 21 -10.51 -5.08 -33.11
CA THR A 21 -10.63 -6.10 -32.06
C THR A 21 -12.07 -6.42 -31.65
N ILE A 22 -13.07 -5.66 -32.12
CA ILE A 22 -14.49 -5.92 -31.88
C ILE A 22 -15.11 -6.64 -33.06
N LYS A 23 -14.94 -6.12 -34.28
CA LYS A 23 -15.54 -6.69 -35.50
C LYS A 23 -14.84 -7.97 -35.94
N ASP A 24 -13.52 -8.03 -35.81
CA ASP A 24 -12.70 -9.15 -36.27
C ASP A 24 -12.44 -10.19 -35.17
N ASN A 25 -13.26 -10.21 -34.12
CA ASN A 25 -13.05 -11.04 -32.92
C ASN A 25 -12.83 -12.52 -33.24
N GLU A 26 -13.67 -13.10 -34.10
CA GLU A 26 -13.58 -14.52 -34.44
C GLU A 26 -12.29 -14.83 -35.22
N LYS A 27 -11.92 -14.00 -36.18
CA LYS A 27 -10.66 -14.13 -36.92
C LYS A 27 -9.44 -14.03 -36.01
N ILE A 28 -9.47 -13.07 -35.08
CA ILE A 28 -8.40 -12.90 -34.08
C ILE A 28 -8.32 -14.13 -33.17
N LYS A 29 -9.46 -14.66 -32.72
CA LYS A 29 -9.54 -15.87 -31.89
C LYS A 29 -8.95 -17.09 -32.59
N GLU A 30 -9.35 -17.34 -33.84
CA GLU A 30 -8.85 -18.46 -34.65
C GLU A 30 -7.33 -18.37 -34.83
N GLU A 31 -6.84 -17.18 -35.17
CA GLU A 31 -5.41 -16.95 -35.38
C GLU A 31 -4.61 -17.07 -34.07
N LEU A 32 -5.11 -16.53 -32.95
CA LEU A 32 -4.51 -16.72 -31.63
C LEU A 32 -4.47 -18.19 -31.22
N THR A 33 -5.53 -18.95 -31.52
CA THR A 33 -5.58 -20.39 -31.24
C THR A 33 -4.53 -21.13 -32.06
N ARG A 34 -4.40 -20.81 -33.35
CA ARG A 34 -3.36 -21.35 -34.23
C ARG A 34 -1.96 -21.03 -33.71
N ILE A 35 -1.72 -19.78 -33.31
CA ILE A 35 -0.44 -19.33 -32.75
C ILE A 35 -0.13 -20.08 -31.45
N LEU A 36 -1.09 -20.16 -30.51
CA LEU A 36 -0.92 -20.84 -29.23
C LEU A 36 -0.57 -22.31 -29.43
N LEU A 37 -1.31 -23.01 -30.29
CA LEU A 37 -1.04 -24.43 -30.60
C LEU A 37 0.34 -24.61 -31.25
N GLY A 38 0.77 -23.67 -32.10
CA GLY A 38 2.12 -23.68 -32.68
C GLY A 38 3.23 -23.47 -31.64
N VAL A 39 3.02 -22.53 -30.71
CA VAL A 39 3.93 -22.32 -29.57
C VAL A 39 3.98 -23.56 -28.67
N TRP A 40 2.83 -24.16 -28.38
CA TRP A 40 2.74 -25.40 -27.62
C TRP A 40 3.47 -26.56 -28.29
N ASP A 41 3.28 -26.79 -29.60
CA ASP A 41 4.01 -27.82 -30.36
C ASP A 41 5.52 -27.60 -30.28
N HIS A 42 5.97 -26.35 -30.41
CA HIS A 42 7.38 -26.02 -30.28
C HIS A 42 7.92 -26.36 -28.89
N ILE A 43 7.22 -25.94 -27.83
CA ILE A 43 7.60 -26.19 -26.44
C ILE A 43 7.64 -27.69 -26.13
N LYS A 44 6.56 -28.39 -26.49
CA LYS A 44 6.33 -29.81 -26.17
C LYS A 44 7.20 -30.76 -26.98
N ASN A 45 7.32 -30.54 -28.30
CA ASN A 45 7.81 -31.55 -29.23
C ASN A 45 9.15 -31.20 -29.89
N ARG A 46 9.59 -29.93 -29.91
CA ARG A 46 10.71 -29.52 -30.78
C ARG A 46 11.88 -28.83 -30.09
N GLY A 47 11.67 -28.14 -28.98
CA GLY A 47 12.67 -27.20 -28.45
C GLY A 47 13.51 -27.67 -27.27
N ASN A 48 13.46 -28.96 -26.88
CA ASN A 48 14.17 -29.50 -25.71
C ASN A 48 13.96 -28.64 -24.44
N HIS A 49 12.73 -28.20 -24.23
CA HIS A 49 12.35 -27.31 -23.14
C HIS A 49 12.06 -28.05 -21.82
N ARG A 50 12.30 -29.37 -21.76
CA ARG A 50 11.96 -30.26 -20.63
C ARG A 50 10.44 -30.36 -20.37
N ALA A 51 9.66 -30.34 -21.45
CA ALA A 51 8.20 -30.39 -21.41
C ALA A 51 7.62 -31.79 -21.73
N GLU A 52 8.44 -32.84 -21.74
CA GLU A 52 8.08 -34.18 -22.21
C GLU A 52 6.93 -34.80 -21.42
N ASN A 53 6.76 -34.39 -20.16
CA ASN A 53 5.70 -34.85 -19.27
C ASN A 53 4.55 -33.85 -19.08
N TYR A 54 4.57 -32.69 -19.76
CA TYR A 54 3.52 -31.68 -19.64
C TYR A 54 2.34 -32.03 -20.56
N THR A 55 1.11 -31.73 -20.13
CA THR A 55 -0.09 -31.83 -20.98
C THR A 55 -0.77 -30.47 -21.09
N LEU A 56 -1.36 -30.19 -22.25
CA LEU A 56 -2.22 -29.03 -22.42
C LEU A 56 -3.59 -29.38 -21.81
N ASP A 57 -3.95 -28.70 -20.73
CA ASP A 57 -5.20 -28.94 -20.01
C ASP A 57 -6.38 -28.17 -20.63
N TRP A 58 -6.20 -26.86 -20.86
CA TRP A 58 -7.28 -25.99 -21.33
C TRP A 58 -6.79 -24.81 -22.18
N ILE A 59 -7.63 -24.39 -23.14
CA ILE A 59 -7.46 -23.14 -23.90
C ILE A 59 -8.73 -22.29 -23.74
N GLY A 60 -8.57 -21.08 -23.19
CA GLY A 60 -9.64 -20.09 -23.15
C GLY A 60 -10.12 -19.66 -24.53
N GLN A 61 -11.43 -19.80 -24.77
CA GLN A 61 -12.05 -19.47 -26.06
C GLN A 61 -12.52 -18.01 -26.16
N VAL A 62 -12.42 -17.24 -25.08
CA VAL A 62 -12.70 -15.79 -25.06
C VAL A 62 -11.37 -15.04 -25.14
N VAL A 63 -11.18 -14.28 -26.22
CA VAL A 63 -9.97 -13.48 -26.42
C VAL A 63 -9.91 -12.38 -25.36
N GLY A 64 -8.83 -12.37 -24.57
CA GLY A 64 -8.52 -11.28 -23.66
C GLY A 64 -8.17 -10.00 -24.42
N LYS A 65 -9.01 -8.97 -24.34
CA LYS A 65 -8.76 -7.66 -24.97
C LYS A 65 -8.17 -6.70 -23.95
N ARG A 66 -6.94 -6.24 -24.16
CA ARG A 66 -6.35 -5.21 -23.29
C ARG A 66 -7.00 -3.85 -23.52
N GLU A 67 -7.29 -3.54 -24.77
CA GLU A 67 -7.79 -2.24 -25.19
C GLU A 67 -8.98 -2.39 -26.14
N SER A 68 -9.92 -1.44 -26.03
CA SER A 68 -11.13 -1.39 -26.85
C SER A 68 -11.71 0.04 -26.82
N ARG A 69 -13.02 0.18 -26.91
CA ARG A 69 -13.71 1.47 -26.80
C ARG A 69 -13.43 2.14 -25.47
N ARG A 70 -13.09 3.42 -25.55
CA ARG A 70 -13.06 4.37 -24.43
C ARG A 70 -14.11 5.43 -24.66
N PHE A 71 -14.69 5.91 -23.57
CA PHE A 71 -15.65 7.01 -23.60
C PHE A 71 -14.96 8.33 -23.25
N ILE A 72 -15.55 9.43 -23.70
CA ILE A 72 -15.05 10.77 -23.40
C ILE A 72 -15.86 11.32 -22.23
N GLY A 73 -15.17 11.59 -21.13
CA GLY A 73 -15.70 12.33 -20.00
C GLY A 73 -15.30 13.80 -20.03
N ASP A 74 -15.60 14.50 -18.94
CA ASP A 74 -15.23 15.90 -18.77
C ASP A 74 -13.72 16.11 -18.61
N TYR A 75 -13.00 15.06 -18.24
CA TYR A 75 -11.55 15.01 -18.21
C TYR A 75 -11.06 13.77 -18.94
N ILE A 76 -9.95 13.88 -19.66
CA ILE A 76 -9.25 12.76 -20.28
C ILE A 76 -7.92 12.61 -19.54
N LEU A 77 -7.74 11.53 -18.79
CA LEU A 77 -6.47 11.27 -18.11
C LEU A 77 -5.33 11.09 -19.12
N THR A 78 -4.24 11.81 -18.96
CA THR A 78 -3.11 11.83 -19.91
C THR A 78 -1.91 11.04 -19.40
N GLN A 79 -0.95 10.76 -20.31
CA GLN A 79 0.35 10.20 -19.94
C GLN A 79 1.06 11.08 -18.91
N LYS A 80 1.05 12.40 -19.14
CA LYS A 80 1.68 13.37 -18.24
C LYS A 80 1.11 13.28 -16.82
N ASP A 81 -0.21 13.20 -16.68
CA ASP A 81 -0.86 13.08 -15.36
C ASP A 81 -0.39 11.83 -14.59
N VAL A 82 -0.22 10.73 -15.33
CA VAL A 82 0.21 9.44 -14.80
C VAL A 82 1.70 9.45 -14.42
N GLU A 83 2.56 10.04 -15.26
CA GLU A 83 4.01 10.15 -15.02
C GLU A 83 4.38 11.14 -13.91
N GLU A 84 3.61 12.23 -13.77
CA GLU A 84 3.82 13.25 -12.75
C GLU A 84 3.15 12.90 -11.40
N GLY A 85 2.37 11.82 -11.32
CA GLY A 85 1.67 11.45 -10.09
C GLY A 85 0.59 12.45 -9.69
N THR A 86 -0.09 13.06 -10.67
CA THR A 86 -1.00 14.19 -10.40
C THR A 86 -2.12 13.82 -9.43
N LEU A 87 -2.29 14.65 -8.40
CA LEU A 87 -3.34 14.53 -7.39
C LEU A 87 -4.48 15.49 -7.71
N PHE A 88 -5.58 14.96 -8.25
CA PHE A 88 -6.76 15.76 -8.58
C PHE A 88 -7.63 16.02 -7.35
N PRO A 89 -8.22 17.22 -7.19
CA PRO A 89 -9.17 17.48 -6.10
C PRO A 89 -10.37 16.53 -6.12
N ASP A 90 -10.84 16.15 -7.31
CA ASP A 90 -11.95 15.24 -7.53
C ASP A 90 -11.56 13.76 -7.68
N ARG A 91 -10.39 13.38 -7.14
CA ARG A 91 -9.91 11.98 -7.17
C ARG A 91 -10.83 11.03 -6.41
N VAL A 92 -11.06 9.87 -7.00
CA VAL A 92 -11.91 8.79 -6.43
C VAL A 92 -11.27 7.41 -6.54
N ALA A 93 -10.13 7.30 -7.22
CA ALA A 93 -9.37 6.08 -7.42
C ALA A 93 -7.89 6.44 -7.64
N TYR A 94 -7.04 5.42 -7.74
CA TYR A 94 -5.62 5.57 -8.02
C TYR A 94 -5.07 4.41 -8.86
N GLY A 95 -3.89 4.62 -9.44
CA GLY A 95 -3.10 3.59 -10.12
C GLY A 95 -1.63 3.72 -9.78
N GLY A 96 -0.88 2.64 -10.01
CA GLY A 96 0.57 2.59 -9.83
C GLY A 96 1.26 1.55 -10.70
N TRP A 97 0.52 0.93 -11.62
CA TRP A 97 1.09 0.00 -12.58
C TRP A 97 1.96 0.78 -13.57
N PRO A 98 3.11 0.25 -14.03
CA PRO A 98 3.85 0.84 -15.14
C PRO A 98 2.93 1.06 -16.35
N ILE A 99 3.28 2.02 -17.22
CA ILE A 99 2.61 2.13 -18.51
C ILE A 99 3.05 0.93 -19.35
N ASP A 100 2.17 -0.06 -19.46
CA ASP A 100 2.40 -1.34 -20.14
C ASP A 100 1.82 -1.31 -21.57
N LEU A 101 2.69 -1.00 -22.55
CA LEU A 101 2.33 -0.88 -23.96
C LEU A 101 2.73 -2.13 -24.72
N HIS A 102 1.81 -2.65 -25.52
CA HIS A 102 2.04 -3.85 -26.33
C HIS A 102 2.11 -3.46 -27.81
N PRO A 103 3.05 -4.02 -28.58
CA PRO A 103 3.18 -3.69 -29.99
C PRO A 103 1.93 -4.15 -30.75
N PRO A 104 1.35 -3.33 -31.64
CA PRO A 104 0.15 -3.69 -32.40
C PRO A 104 0.29 -4.97 -33.24
N LYS A 105 1.52 -5.30 -33.65
CA LYS A 105 1.86 -6.53 -34.40
C LYS A 105 1.92 -7.79 -33.51
N GLY A 106 1.87 -7.65 -32.19
CA GLY A 106 1.85 -8.75 -31.23
C GLY A 106 3.06 -9.68 -31.37
N ILE A 107 2.79 -10.97 -31.55
CA ILE A 107 3.85 -11.99 -31.71
C ILE A 107 4.74 -11.77 -32.95
N PHE A 108 4.23 -11.07 -33.96
CA PHE A 108 4.97 -10.78 -35.19
C PHE A 108 5.81 -9.50 -35.11
N ASP A 109 5.80 -8.81 -33.98
CA ASP A 109 6.73 -7.69 -33.76
C ASP A 109 8.16 -8.22 -33.53
N PRO A 110 9.17 -7.71 -34.26
CA PRO A 110 10.57 -8.14 -34.08
C PRO A 110 11.20 -7.59 -32.78
N GLY A 111 10.58 -6.58 -32.16
CA GLY A 111 11.03 -5.97 -30.92
C GLY A 111 10.60 -6.74 -29.66
N PRO A 112 10.76 -6.11 -28.48
CA PRO A 112 10.29 -6.69 -27.22
C PRO A 112 8.76 -6.87 -27.23
N PRO A 113 8.22 -7.87 -26.50
CA PRO A 113 6.79 -8.16 -26.47
C PRO A 113 5.96 -7.07 -25.76
N CYS A 114 6.59 -6.22 -24.95
CA CYS A 114 5.97 -5.02 -24.40
C CYS A 114 7.05 -3.97 -24.09
N GLU A 115 6.62 -2.73 -23.96
CA GLU A 115 7.38 -1.64 -23.37
C GLU A 115 6.74 -1.26 -22.04
N GLN A 116 7.51 -1.30 -20.95
CA GLN A 116 7.03 -0.92 -19.62
C GLN A 116 7.73 0.36 -19.17
N HIS A 117 7.02 1.47 -19.25
CA HIS A 117 7.49 2.74 -18.69
C HIS A 117 7.09 2.82 -17.22
N ARG A 118 8.06 2.67 -16.32
CA ARG A 118 7.82 2.70 -14.88
C ARG A 118 7.54 4.12 -14.41
N LEU A 119 6.57 4.24 -13.51
CA LEU A 119 6.16 5.51 -12.95
C LEU A 119 7.03 5.87 -11.75
N LYS A 120 7.18 7.17 -11.50
CA LYS A 120 7.90 7.68 -10.33
C LYS A 120 7.15 7.40 -9.03
N ASP A 121 5.82 7.49 -9.07
CA ASP A 121 4.95 7.25 -7.93
C ASP A 121 3.55 6.80 -8.39
N ILE A 122 2.66 6.54 -7.43
CA ILE A 122 1.23 6.36 -7.68
C ILE A 122 0.58 7.68 -8.13
N TYR A 123 -0.50 7.57 -8.90
CA TYR A 123 -1.25 8.71 -9.42
C TYR A 123 -2.74 8.56 -9.08
N SER A 124 -3.47 9.67 -9.09
CA SER A 124 -4.91 9.66 -8.82
C SER A 124 -5.74 9.69 -10.10
N ILE A 125 -6.96 9.14 -10.05
CA ILE A 125 -7.92 9.15 -11.15
C ILE A 125 -9.12 10.04 -10.75
N PRO A 126 -9.39 11.15 -11.46
CA PRO A 126 -10.48 12.06 -11.13
C PRO A 126 -11.84 11.48 -11.53
N PHE A 127 -12.88 11.84 -10.77
CA PHE A 127 -14.25 11.39 -11.02
C PHE A 127 -14.78 11.83 -12.40
N ARG A 128 -14.31 12.98 -12.92
CA ARG A 128 -14.58 13.43 -14.30
C ARG A 128 -14.14 12.47 -15.40
N CYS A 129 -13.29 11.49 -15.09
CA CYS A 129 -12.95 10.41 -16.01
C CYS A 129 -13.99 9.29 -16.09
N LEU A 130 -15.04 9.31 -15.25
CA LEU A 130 -15.95 8.16 -15.03
C LEU A 130 -17.39 8.42 -15.46
N TYR A 131 -17.67 9.55 -16.11
CA TYR A 131 -19.00 9.87 -16.64
C TYR A 131 -18.92 10.53 -18.01
N SER A 132 -20.01 10.42 -18.77
CA SER A 132 -20.07 10.91 -20.15
C SER A 132 -20.09 12.43 -20.25
N LYS A 133 -19.34 12.95 -21.22
CA LYS A 133 -19.35 14.38 -21.56
C LYS A 133 -20.70 14.85 -22.11
N ASN A 134 -21.48 13.99 -22.76
CA ASN A 134 -22.68 14.39 -23.52
C ASN A 134 -23.93 13.51 -23.30
N ILE A 135 -23.87 12.51 -22.42
CA ILE A 135 -25.04 11.72 -22.02
C ILE A 135 -25.18 11.86 -20.51
N GLU A 136 -26.21 12.58 -20.07
CA GLU A 136 -26.32 13.10 -18.69
C GLU A 136 -26.37 12.00 -17.62
N ASN A 137 -26.93 10.84 -17.94
CA ASN A 137 -27.13 9.73 -16.99
C ASN A 137 -26.21 8.52 -17.28
N LEU A 138 -25.11 8.71 -18.01
CA LEU A 138 -24.18 7.63 -18.34
C LEU A 138 -22.86 7.75 -17.56
N MET A 139 -22.58 6.74 -16.75
CA MET A 139 -21.27 6.51 -16.12
C MET A 139 -20.58 5.29 -16.72
N PHE A 140 -19.26 5.22 -16.54
CA PHE A 140 -18.44 4.11 -16.98
C PHE A 140 -17.26 3.89 -16.03
N ALA A 141 -16.92 2.62 -15.82
CA ALA A 141 -15.84 2.19 -14.94
C ALA A 141 -15.03 1.06 -15.57
N GLY A 142 -13.73 1.06 -15.31
CA GLY A 142 -12.78 0.06 -15.80
C GLY A 142 -12.01 0.51 -17.04
N ARG A 143 -11.85 -0.37 -18.02
CA ARG A 143 -11.00 -0.13 -19.21
C ARG A 143 -11.57 0.91 -20.20
N ASN A 144 -12.85 1.23 -20.07
CA ASN A 144 -13.57 2.13 -20.97
C ASN A 144 -13.60 3.59 -20.48
N ILE A 145 -12.89 3.91 -19.40
CA ILE A 145 -12.81 5.27 -18.86
C ILE A 145 -12.17 6.26 -19.83
N SER A 146 -12.36 7.54 -19.51
CA SER A 146 -11.82 8.67 -20.27
C SER A 146 -10.33 8.85 -19.99
N ALA A 147 -9.50 8.24 -20.83
CA ALA A 147 -8.04 8.28 -20.76
C ALA A 147 -7.42 8.27 -22.15
N THR A 148 -6.21 8.80 -22.32
CA THR A 148 -5.42 8.65 -23.55
C THR A 148 -4.97 7.20 -23.72
N HIS A 149 -4.51 6.84 -24.93
CA HIS A 149 -4.11 5.46 -25.24
C HIS A 149 -2.98 5.02 -24.31
N ILE A 150 -2.01 5.91 -24.10
CA ILE A 150 -0.86 5.66 -23.26
C ILE A 150 -1.25 5.56 -21.78
N ALA A 151 -2.08 6.49 -21.26
CA ALA A 151 -2.53 6.42 -19.86
C ALA A 151 -3.32 5.15 -19.55
N LEU A 152 -4.12 4.65 -20.51
CA LEU A 152 -4.85 3.40 -20.37
C LEU A 152 -3.91 2.22 -20.10
N GLY A 153 -2.69 2.23 -20.63
CA GLY A 153 -1.66 1.21 -20.39
C GLY A 153 -1.36 0.98 -18.91
N SER A 154 -1.61 1.97 -18.05
CA SER A 154 -1.47 1.87 -16.60
C SER A 154 -2.81 1.65 -15.88
N THR A 155 -3.89 2.33 -16.28
CA THR A 155 -5.18 2.29 -15.55
C THR A 155 -5.99 1.00 -15.77
N ARG A 156 -5.71 0.25 -16.84
CA ARG A 156 -6.51 -0.92 -17.27
C ARG A 156 -6.33 -2.18 -16.41
N VAL A 157 -5.47 -2.15 -15.38
CA VAL A 157 -5.25 -3.29 -14.49
C VAL A 157 -6.47 -3.58 -13.60
N GLN A 158 -6.68 -4.85 -13.25
CA GLN A 158 -7.91 -5.31 -12.61
C GLN A 158 -8.18 -4.63 -11.26
N GLY A 159 -7.15 -4.43 -10.42
CA GLY A 159 -7.27 -3.73 -9.14
C GLY A 159 -7.78 -2.30 -9.32
N THR A 160 -7.16 -1.53 -10.23
CA THR A 160 -7.61 -0.17 -10.57
C THR A 160 -9.03 -0.17 -11.14
N CYS A 161 -9.36 -1.11 -12.04
CA CYS A 161 -10.73 -1.26 -12.55
C CYS A 161 -11.76 -1.51 -11.45
N GLY A 162 -11.42 -2.32 -10.45
CA GLY A 162 -12.25 -2.57 -9.27
C GLY A 162 -12.54 -1.30 -8.47
N LEU A 163 -11.51 -0.51 -8.19
CA LEU A 163 -11.65 0.79 -7.50
C LEU A 163 -12.57 1.75 -8.28
N LEU A 164 -12.41 1.82 -9.60
CA LEU A 164 -13.27 2.65 -10.46
C LEU A 164 -14.73 2.19 -10.41
N GLY A 165 -14.97 0.87 -10.36
CA GLY A 165 -16.29 0.29 -10.19
C GLY A 165 -16.93 0.69 -8.86
N GLN A 166 -16.17 0.62 -7.76
CA GLN A 166 -16.62 1.06 -6.44
C GLN A 166 -16.97 2.57 -6.46
N ALA A 167 -16.12 3.40 -7.05
CA ALA A 167 -16.36 4.84 -7.20
C ALA A 167 -17.67 5.16 -7.94
N VAL A 168 -17.90 4.52 -9.10
CA VAL A 168 -19.14 4.71 -9.88
C VAL A 168 -20.37 4.16 -9.15
N GLY A 169 -20.26 3.03 -8.46
CA GLY A 169 -21.34 2.48 -7.64
C GLY A 169 -21.77 3.45 -6.53
N THR A 170 -20.81 4.00 -5.78
CA THR A 170 -21.06 4.99 -4.73
C THR A 170 -21.61 6.30 -5.30
N ALA A 171 -21.10 6.77 -6.44
CA ALA A 171 -21.63 7.96 -7.11
C ALA A 171 -23.08 7.75 -7.60
N SER A 172 -23.42 6.54 -8.06
CA SER A 172 -24.79 6.17 -8.45
C SER A 172 -25.76 6.25 -7.29
N TYR A 173 -25.33 5.86 -6.08
CA TYR A 173 -26.09 6.06 -4.86
C TYR A 173 -26.38 7.54 -4.61
N LEU A 174 -25.39 8.42 -4.74
CA LEU A 174 -25.60 9.87 -4.58
C LEU A 174 -26.53 10.46 -5.64
N CYS A 175 -26.40 10.03 -6.89
CA CYS A 175 -27.32 10.42 -7.97
C CYS A 175 -28.77 10.07 -7.60
N LYS A 176 -29.00 8.84 -7.09
CA LYS A 176 -30.32 8.40 -6.66
C LYS A 176 -30.82 9.12 -5.41
N LYS A 177 -29.94 9.33 -4.41
CA LYS A 177 -30.26 9.99 -3.13
C LYS A 177 -30.77 11.41 -3.34
N TYR A 178 -30.14 12.16 -4.25
CA TYR A 178 -30.46 13.57 -4.47
C TYR A 178 -31.26 13.83 -5.75
N GLY A 179 -31.49 12.83 -6.59
CA GLY A 179 -32.16 13.00 -7.88
C GLY A 179 -31.34 13.83 -8.88
N ILE A 180 -30.01 13.66 -8.85
CA ILE A 180 -29.04 14.46 -9.64
C ILE A 180 -28.24 13.60 -10.62
N THR A 181 -27.58 14.25 -11.57
CA THR A 181 -26.66 13.64 -12.54
C THR A 181 -25.26 13.40 -11.95
N PRO A 182 -24.43 12.54 -12.57
CA PRO A 182 -23.02 12.36 -12.18
C PRO A 182 -22.22 13.67 -12.24
N ARG A 183 -22.53 14.55 -13.20
CA ARG A 183 -21.88 15.85 -13.32
C ARG A 183 -22.19 16.75 -12.13
N GLU A 184 -23.40 16.68 -11.59
CA GLU A 184 -23.78 17.42 -10.38
C GLU A 184 -23.16 16.81 -9.12
N VAL A 185 -22.95 15.49 -9.06
CA VAL A 185 -22.12 14.87 -8.01
C VAL A 185 -20.71 15.45 -8.01
N TYR A 186 -20.06 15.56 -9.18
CA TYR A 186 -18.75 16.22 -9.29
C TYR A 186 -18.77 17.66 -8.77
N LYS A 187 -19.77 18.45 -9.16
CA LYS A 187 -19.84 19.88 -8.81
C LYS A 187 -20.11 20.12 -7.33
N ASN A 188 -21.00 19.34 -6.73
CA ASN A 188 -21.62 19.69 -5.45
C ASN A 188 -21.40 18.66 -4.34
N HIS A 189 -21.04 17.41 -4.66
CA HIS A 189 -20.99 16.28 -3.70
C HIS A 189 -19.70 15.46 -3.77
N ILE A 190 -18.62 16.00 -4.35
CA ILE A 190 -17.36 15.24 -4.48
C ILE A 190 -16.74 14.88 -3.13
N GLY A 191 -16.85 15.77 -2.14
CA GLY A 191 -16.41 15.51 -0.76
C GLY A 191 -17.22 14.37 -0.13
N GLU A 192 -18.55 14.38 -0.27
CA GLU A 192 -19.40 13.30 0.22
C GLU A 192 -19.06 11.97 -0.47
N LEU A 193 -18.83 11.96 -1.79
CA LEU A 193 -18.40 10.76 -2.51
C LEU A 193 -17.08 10.20 -1.97
N GLN A 194 -16.08 11.06 -1.74
CA GLN A 194 -14.80 10.66 -1.16
C GLN A 194 -14.97 10.10 0.24
N GLN A 195 -15.76 10.75 1.10
CA GLN A 195 -16.01 10.27 2.48
C GLN A 195 -16.77 8.94 2.50
N LEU A 196 -17.74 8.74 1.61
CA LEU A 196 -18.42 7.45 1.44
C LEU A 196 -17.47 6.33 1.00
N LEU A 197 -16.55 6.63 0.07
CA LEU A 197 -15.55 5.68 -0.38
C LEU A 197 -14.58 5.31 0.75
N LEU A 198 -14.07 6.30 1.49
CA LEU A 198 -13.22 6.06 2.66
C LEU A 198 -13.94 5.26 3.74
N ARG A 199 -15.24 5.54 3.97
CA ARG A 199 -16.06 4.78 4.91
C ARG A 199 -16.17 3.32 4.50
N GLU A 200 -16.15 3.02 3.21
CA GLU A 200 -16.07 1.67 2.65
C GLU A 200 -14.65 1.14 2.42
N ASP A 201 -13.65 1.69 3.12
CA ASP A 201 -12.25 1.23 3.11
C ASP A 201 -11.57 1.29 1.73
N CYS A 202 -12.10 2.12 0.83
CA CYS A 202 -11.38 2.53 -0.36
C CYS A 202 -10.28 3.52 0.05
N TYR A 203 -9.06 3.31 -0.43
CA TYR A 203 -7.99 4.28 -0.23
C TYR A 203 -8.02 5.35 -1.32
N ILE A 204 -7.92 6.62 -0.91
CA ILE A 204 -7.80 7.77 -1.81
C ILE A 204 -6.55 8.55 -1.39
N ILE A 205 -5.62 8.74 -2.32
CA ILE A 205 -4.29 9.30 -2.02
C ILE A 205 -4.44 10.68 -1.35
N GLY A 206 -3.90 10.83 -0.13
CA GLY A 206 -3.91 12.10 0.59
C GLY A 206 -5.30 12.64 0.94
N ILE A 207 -6.36 11.83 0.92
CA ILE A 207 -7.65 12.16 1.56
C ILE A 207 -7.76 11.33 2.83
N LYS A 208 -8.17 11.97 3.91
CA LYS A 208 -8.47 11.33 5.20
C LYS A 208 -9.97 11.39 5.48
N ASN A 209 -10.42 10.53 6.39
CA ASN A 209 -11.77 10.56 6.89
C ASN A 209 -12.01 11.86 7.65
N GLU A 210 -12.98 12.61 7.16
CA GLU A 210 -13.46 13.86 7.72
C GLU A 210 -14.97 13.80 7.99
N ASP A 211 -15.57 12.60 7.98
CA ASP A 211 -16.98 12.37 8.26
C ASP A 211 -17.35 12.97 9.63
N PRO A 212 -18.26 13.97 9.67
CA PRO A 212 -18.68 14.59 10.93
C PRO A 212 -19.54 13.66 11.79
N TYR A 213 -19.99 12.53 11.24
CA TYR A 213 -20.75 11.52 11.98
C TYR A 213 -19.87 10.44 12.61
N ASP A 214 -18.56 10.46 12.38
CA ASP A 214 -17.62 9.58 13.06
C ASP A 214 -17.27 10.15 14.44
N ILE A 215 -18.01 9.70 15.44
CA ILE A 215 -17.96 10.15 16.84
C ILE A 215 -16.59 9.87 17.47
N ALA A 216 -15.83 8.88 16.97
CA ALA A 216 -14.52 8.53 17.53
C ALA A 216 -13.50 9.67 17.41
N ARG A 217 -13.64 10.52 16.38
CA ARG A 217 -12.69 11.59 16.05
C ARG A 217 -12.64 12.70 17.09
N ASP A 218 -13.72 12.87 17.84
CA ASP A 218 -13.82 13.86 18.92
C ASP A 218 -13.41 13.27 20.28
N GLY A 219 -13.06 11.97 20.33
CA GLY A 219 -12.70 11.26 21.54
C GLY A 219 -11.25 11.48 21.98
N LYS A 220 -11.00 11.26 23.27
CA LYS A 220 -9.65 11.15 23.83
C LYS A 220 -9.22 9.69 23.85
N VAL A 221 -8.08 9.38 23.24
CA VAL A 221 -7.58 8.00 23.17
C VAL A 221 -6.47 7.76 24.18
N SER A 222 -6.43 6.56 24.74
CA SER A 222 -5.29 6.06 25.51
C SER A 222 -5.06 4.57 25.24
N ALA A 223 -3.85 4.10 25.48
CA ALA A 223 -3.47 2.70 25.30
C ALA A 223 -2.73 2.17 26.53
N SER A 224 -2.75 0.86 26.73
CA SER A 224 -1.93 0.19 27.75
C SER A 224 -0.44 0.37 27.52
N SER A 225 0.01 0.49 26.27
CA SER A 225 1.41 0.69 25.90
C SER A 225 1.56 1.20 24.46
N CYS A 226 2.76 1.69 24.11
CA CYS A 226 3.12 2.13 22.76
C CYS A 226 4.55 1.71 22.45
N LYS A 227 4.71 0.91 21.39
CA LYS A 227 6.04 0.45 20.97
C LYS A 227 6.91 1.62 20.50
N PRO A 228 8.19 1.69 20.88
CA PRO A 228 9.13 2.59 20.21
C PRO A 228 9.47 2.10 18.79
N LEU A 229 9.90 3.03 17.95
CA LEU A 229 10.48 2.72 16.64
C LEU A 229 11.83 2.01 16.82
N GLY A 230 11.97 0.84 16.21
CA GLY A 230 13.22 0.10 16.20
C GLY A 230 13.06 -1.29 15.62
N VAL A 231 14.17 -1.86 15.13
CA VAL A 231 14.24 -3.22 14.60
C VAL A 231 15.42 -3.91 15.27
N GLU A 232 15.16 -4.59 16.38
CA GLU A 232 16.21 -5.23 17.18
C GLU A 232 16.46 -6.68 16.79
N GLU A 233 15.39 -7.40 16.47
CA GLU A 233 15.47 -8.77 15.97
C GLU A 233 15.65 -8.74 14.47
N PHE A 234 16.54 -9.57 13.94
CA PHE A 234 16.77 -9.70 12.50
C PHE A 234 16.92 -11.16 12.08
N THR A 235 16.60 -11.45 10.82
CA THR A 235 16.51 -12.82 10.32
C THR A 235 17.87 -13.35 9.85
N PHE A 236 18.68 -12.50 9.22
CA PHE A 236 20.01 -12.87 8.72
C PHE A 236 20.93 -11.64 8.59
N LEU A 237 22.22 -11.93 8.39
CA LEU A 237 23.23 -10.92 8.05
C LEU A 237 23.30 -10.74 6.53
N SER A 238 22.95 -9.55 6.05
CA SER A 238 23.00 -9.21 4.62
C SER A 238 24.36 -8.58 4.28
N PRO A 239 25.01 -8.97 3.17
CA PRO A 239 26.24 -8.32 2.73
C PRO A 239 25.97 -6.88 2.28
N VAL A 240 26.91 -6.00 2.59
CA VAL A 240 26.95 -4.59 2.16
C VAL A 240 28.17 -4.41 1.28
N ASN A 241 27.95 -4.30 -0.03
CA ASN A 241 29.01 -4.16 -1.04
C ASN A 241 29.01 -2.77 -1.71
N SER A 242 28.06 -1.93 -1.34
CA SER A 242 27.84 -0.59 -1.87
C SER A 242 27.17 0.27 -0.80
N SER A 243 27.06 1.57 -1.04
CA SER A 243 26.32 2.46 -0.13
C SER A 243 24.86 2.00 0.03
N ILE A 244 24.39 1.98 1.27
CA ILE A 244 22.99 1.65 1.62
C ILE A 244 22.40 2.78 2.45
N GLY A 245 21.08 2.78 2.61
CA GLY A 245 20.42 3.71 3.52
C GLY A 245 19.09 3.22 4.05
N GLN A 246 18.55 3.97 4.98
CA GLN A 246 17.23 3.72 5.54
C GLN A 246 16.63 5.02 6.05
N SER A 247 15.42 5.31 5.59
CA SER A 247 14.60 6.40 6.09
C SER A 247 13.77 5.93 7.29
N PHE A 248 13.60 6.82 8.27
CA PHE A 248 12.89 6.56 9.52
C PHE A 248 12.30 7.86 10.07
N ILE A 249 11.42 7.74 11.06
CA ILE A 249 10.79 8.89 11.74
C ILE A 249 11.49 9.15 13.07
N VAL A 250 11.64 10.41 13.41
CA VAL A 250 12.09 10.86 14.74
C VAL A 250 11.01 11.77 15.33
N THR A 251 10.58 11.45 16.55
CA THR A 251 9.55 12.20 17.29
C THR A 251 10.13 13.10 18.38
N SER A 252 11.40 12.92 18.75
CA SER A 252 12.12 13.77 19.69
C SER A 252 12.67 15.02 18.99
N SER A 253 12.94 16.07 19.79
CA SER A 253 13.63 17.29 19.33
C SER A 253 15.17 17.15 19.30
N ARG A 254 15.68 15.91 19.41
CA ARG A 254 17.10 15.60 19.52
C ARG A 254 17.38 14.20 19.00
N LEU A 255 18.53 14.02 18.35
CA LEU A 255 19.04 12.73 17.89
C LEU A 255 20.49 12.57 18.37
N ASP A 256 20.67 11.66 19.33
CA ASP A 256 21.96 11.41 19.99
C ASP A 256 22.75 10.32 19.29
N THR A 257 22.09 9.21 18.97
CA THR A 257 22.75 8.03 18.41
C THR A 257 21.82 7.31 17.43
N ILE A 258 22.40 6.81 16.34
CA ILE A 258 21.83 5.74 15.52
C ILE A 258 22.69 4.50 15.72
N SER A 259 22.10 3.40 16.17
CA SER A 259 22.82 2.13 16.39
C SER A 259 22.45 1.13 15.31
N LEU A 260 23.45 0.44 14.73
CA LEU A 260 23.26 -0.58 13.70
C LEU A 260 23.94 -1.89 14.13
N TYR A 261 23.35 -3.03 13.79
CA TYR A 261 24.00 -4.33 14.00
C TYR A 261 24.93 -4.65 12.83
N LEU A 262 26.24 -4.63 13.06
CA LEU A 262 27.27 -4.87 12.04
C LEU A 262 28.06 -6.14 12.34
N SER A 263 28.53 -6.81 11.29
CA SER A 263 29.43 -7.97 11.37
C SER A 263 30.55 -7.85 10.33
N LEU A 264 31.80 -7.80 10.80
CA LEU A 264 33.03 -7.64 10.01
C LEU A 264 34.24 -8.21 10.75
N LYS A 265 35.23 -8.69 9.98
CA LYS A 265 36.53 -9.15 10.52
C LYS A 265 37.66 -8.20 10.18
N ASP A 266 37.70 -7.74 8.94
CA ASP A 266 38.75 -6.87 8.44
C ASP A 266 38.66 -5.47 9.03
N GLU A 267 39.80 -4.80 9.07
CA GLU A 267 39.87 -3.39 9.45
C GLU A 267 39.38 -2.52 8.29
N LEU A 268 38.36 -1.70 8.55
CA LEU A 268 37.69 -0.84 7.57
C LEU A 268 37.09 0.39 8.27
N THR A 269 36.80 1.43 7.51
CA THR A 269 36.09 2.61 8.02
C THR A 269 34.64 2.59 7.57
N VAL A 270 33.71 2.72 8.50
CA VAL A 270 32.29 2.89 8.19
C VAL A 270 31.89 4.33 8.47
N THR A 271 31.33 4.98 7.45
CA THR A 271 30.78 6.34 7.55
C THR A 271 29.26 6.28 7.52
N LEU A 272 28.63 6.90 8.52
CA LEU A 272 27.19 7.16 8.55
C LEU A 272 26.95 8.66 8.35
N SER A 273 26.17 9.02 7.33
CA SER A 273 25.67 10.37 7.09
C SER A 273 24.16 10.43 7.30
N THR A 274 23.68 11.35 8.12
CA THR A 274 22.25 11.53 8.41
C THR A 274 21.73 12.78 7.73
N TYR A 275 20.58 12.68 7.06
CA TYR A 275 19.95 13.75 6.30
C TYR A 275 18.51 13.97 6.77
N LYS A 276 18.05 15.22 6.75
CA LYS A 276 16.61 15.54 6.87
C LYS A 276 15.94 15.29 5.52
N VAL A 277 14.81 14.59 5.54
CA VAL A 277 14.01 14.30 4.34
C VAL A 277 12.54 14.67 4.58
N ASP A 278 11.77 14.86 3.51
CA ASP A 278 10.37 15.32 3.62
C ASP A 278 9.37 14.16 3.79
N SER A 279 9.80 12.93 3.51
CA SER A 279 9.00 11.71 3.66
C SER A 279 9.90 10.49 3.73
N LEU A 280 9.33 9.31 4.04
CA LEU A 280 10.09 8.06 4.04
C LEU A 280 10.66 7.68 2.66
N ARG A 281 10.05 8.16 1.58
CA ARG A 281 10.47 7.89 0.19
C ARG A 281 11.34 8.99 -0.41
N ASP A 282 11.54 10.10 0.30
CA ASP A 282 12.43 11.17 -0.16
C ASP A 282 13.89 10.74 0.04
N ILE A 283 14.61 10.63 -1.07
CA ILE A 283 16.00 10.15 -1.13
C ILE A 283 17.01 11.27 -1.40
N ARG A 284 16.58 12.55 -1.36
CA ARG A 284 17.48 13.68 -1.58
C ARG A 284 18.48 13.78 -0.44
N LEU A 285 19.75 13.98 -0.81
CA LEU A 285 20.89 14.05 0.10
C LEU A 285 21.45 15.47 0.21
N ASP A 286 20.56 16.46 0.21
CA ASP A 286 20.88 17.90 0.18
C ASP A 286 20.88 18.55 1.57
N ARG A 287 20.16 17.97 2.56
CA ARG A 287 20.05 18.49 3.93
C ARG A 287 20.81 17.64 4.96
N LEU A 288 22.14 17.68 4.92
CA LEU A 288 23.00 16.93 5.86
C LEU A 288 22.86 17.47 7.30
N ILE A 289 22.61 16.57 8.24
CA ILE A 289 22.53 16.86 9.69
C ILE A 289 23.87 16.56 10.38
N ALA A 290 24.43 15.38 10.10
CA ALA A 290 25.68 14.93 10.70
C ALA A 290 26.36 13.87 9.83
N ARG A 291 27.67 13.75 9.99
CA ARG A 291 28.50 12.71 9.38
C ARG A 291 29.48 12.18 10.41
N THR A 292 29.45 10.88 10.65
CA THR A 292 30.27 10.19 11.64
C THR A 292 31.00 9.04 10.97
N SER A 293 32.33 8.97 11.13
CA SER A 293 33.16 7.90 10.57
C SER A 293 33.86 7.16 11.70
N LEU A 294 33.75 5.83 11.71
CA LEU A 294 34.33 4.96 12.74
C LEU A 294 35.27 3.95 12.08
N PRO A 295 36.54 3.85 12.53
CA PRO A 295 37.37 2.70 12.21
C PRO A 295 36.87 1.50 13.01
N LEU A 296 36.56 0.39 12.32
CA LEU A 296 36.03 -0.83 12.91
C LEU A 296 36.91 -2.03 12.54
N LYS A 297 37.04 -2.97 13.47
CA LYS A 297 37.76 -4.23 13.29
C LYS A 297 37.18 -5.29 14.23
N ASP A 298 37.02 -6.51 13.73
CA ASP A 298 36.52 -7.66 14.51
C ASP A 298 35.22 -7.35 15.29
N VAL A 299 34.22 -6.80 14.60
CA VAL A 299 32.92 -6.43 15.18
C VAL A 299 31.88 -7.47 14.80
N ASN A 300 31.10 -7.94 15.78
CA ASN A 300 29.88 -8.71 15.55
C ASN A 300 28.83 -8.31 16.59
N GLY A 301 28.15 -7.19 16.37
CA GLY A 301 27.28 -6.59 17.37
C GLY A 301 26.77 -5.20 17.00
N TRP A 302 26.14 -4.55 17.98
CA TRP A 302 25.65 -3.19 17.86
C TRP A 302 26.79 -2.18 17.85
N VAL A 303 26.76 -1.27 16.88
CA VAL A 303 27.70 -0.15 16.73
C VAL A 303 26.93 1.15 16.79
N ASP A 304 27.35 2.04 17.68
CA ASP A 304 26.73 3.33 17.92
C ASP A 304 27.40 4.43 17.08
N PHE A 305 26.62 5.06 16.21
CA PHE A 305 27.02 6.27 15.50
C PHE A 305 26.50 7.49 16.24
N HIS A 306 27.39 8.20 16.92
CA HIS A 306 27.03 9.40 17.66
C HIS A 306 26.74 10.56 16.71
N ILE A 307 25.52 11.12 16.82
CA ILE A 307 25.02 12.25 16.05
C ILE A 307 25.05 13.52 16.91
N GLN A 308 24.49 13.46 18.12
CA GLN A 308 24.48 14.54 19.13
C GLN A 308 24.00 15.88 18.57
N LYS A 309 22.83 15.88 17.92
CA LYS A 309 22.23 17.08 17.32
C LYS A 309 20.83 17.35 17.85
N ASP A 310 20.55 18.61 18.15
CA ASP A 310 19.19 19.12 18.23
C ASP A 310 18.59 19.17 16.82
N ILE A 311 17.37 18.68 16.69
CA ILE A 311 16.71 18.48 15.40
C ILE A 311 15.20 18.71 15.52
N GLU A 312 14.53 18.95 14.40
CA GLU A 312 13.07 19.00 14.37
C GLU A 312 12.49 17.59 14.20
N PRO A 313 11.41 17.22 14.91
CA PRO A 313 10.67 16.00 14.62
C PRO A 313 10.32 15.87 13.13
N GLY A 314 10.26 14.64 12.61
CA GLY A 314 9.93 14.34 11.23
C GLY A 314 10.81 13.22 10.65
N TYR A 315 11.03 13.24 9.33
CA TYR A 315 11.71 12.14 8.63
C TYR A 315 13.20 12.39 8.47
N TYR A 316 13.98 11.33 8.62
CA TYR A 316 15.42 11.33 8.45
C TYR A 316 15.83 10.11 7.64
N LEU A 317 16.95 10.24 6.94
CA LEU A 317 17.58 9.19 6.15
C LEU A 317 19.03 9.07 6.59
N PHE A 318 19.45 7.88 7.01
CA PHE A 318 20.88 7.59 7.09
C PHE A 318 21.38 6.97 5.79
N LYS A 319 22.59 7.34 5.38
CA LYS A 319 23.39 6.69 4.36
C LYS A 319 24.63 6.10 5.01
N LEU A 320 24.88 4.82 4.77
CA LEU A 320 26.02 4.08 5.28
C LEU A 320 26.98 3.76 4.13
N GLU A 321 28.26 4.04 4.33
CA GLU A 321 29.32 3.87 3.34
C GLU A 321 30.55 3.24 3.96
N SER A 322 31.29 2.44 3.19
CA SER A 322 32.57 1.89 3.62
C SER A 322 33.50 1.67 2.43
N ASP A 323 34.80 1.61 2.71
CA ASP A 323 35.86 1.25 1.77
C ASP A 323 35.94 -0.26 1.48
N LYS A 324 35.36 -1.10 2.35
CA LYS A 324 35.34 -2.57 2.19
C LYS A 324 33.95 -3.14 2.47
N SER A 325 33.72 -4.36 2.00
CA SER A 325 32.49 -5.10 2.30
C SER A 325 32.41 -5.50 3.76
N PHE A 326 31.19 -5.46 4.31
CA PHE A 326 30.84 -5.96 5.64
C PHE A 326 29.41 -6.53 5.61
N TYR A 327 28.90 -7.00 6.75
CA TYR A 327 27.53 -7.47 6.87
C TYR A 327 26.73 -6.62 7.86
N ILE A 328 25.42 -6.49 7.61
CA ILE A 328 24.47 -5.78 8.46
C ILE A 328 23.28 -6.67 8.81
N GLY A 329 22.76 -6.55 10.03
CA GLY A 329 21.53 -7.24 10.44
C GLY A 329 20.34 -6.80 9.57
N PHE A 330 19.58 -7.76 9.04
CA PHE A 330 18.53 -7.50 8.06
C PHE A 330 17.27 -8.34 8.28
N ASN A 331 16.11 -7.72 8.04
CA ASN A 331 14.82 -8.38 7.89
C ASN A 331 14.27 -8.19 6.49
N SER A 332 13.80 -9.29 5.89
CA SER A 332 13.11 -9.26 4.60
C SER A 332 11.72 -8.62 4.70
N ARG A 333 11.04 -8.72 5.85
CA ARG A 333 9.79 -8.01 6.11
C ARG A 333 10.06 -6.53 6.37
N SER A 334 9.26 -5.69 5.74
CA SER A 334 9.23 -4.25 5.98
C SER A 334 8.59 -3.97 7.35
N PHE A 335 8.83 -2.78 7.89
CA PHE A 335 8.23 -2.36 9.15
C PHE A 335 7.63 -0.96 8.97
N PRO A 336 6.40 -0.70 9.44
CA PRO A 336 5.76 0.61 9.28
C PRO A 336 6.68 1.74 9.76
N GLY A 337 6.74 2.85 9.03
CA GLY A 337 7.55 4.00 9.46
C GLY A 337 9.04 3.90 9.14
N ILE A 338 9.46 2.84 8.43
CA ILE A 338 10.85 2.60 8.01
C ILE A 338 10.87 2.23 6.53
N GLN A 339 11.78 2.85 5.77
CA GLN A 339 11.94 2.56 4.35
C GLN A 339 13.41 2.32 4.03
N ARG A 340 13.76 1.12 3.56
CA ARG A 340 15.10 0.83 3.10
C ARG A 340 15.39 1.49 1.75
N ILE A 341 16.60 2.01 1.64
CA ILE A 341 17.16 2.64 0.45
C ILE A 341 18.38 1.83 -0.03
N ASP A 342 18.37 1.43 -1.29
CA ASP A 342 19.48 0.81 -2.00
C ASP A 342 20.05 1.81 -3.03
N PHE A 343 21.16 2.47 -2.69
CA PHE A 343 21.76 3.46 -3.58
C PHE A 343 22.42 2.85 -4.82
N SER A 344 22.61 1.53 -4.90
CA SER A 344 23.10 0.87 -6.12
C SER A 344 22.00 0.66 -7.15
N SER A 345 20.75 0.58 -6.71
CA SER A 345 19.58 0.39 -7.56
C SER A 345 19.16 1.70 -8.24
N GLU A 346 18.64 1.58 -9.46
CA GLU A 346 17.98 2.69 -10.17
C GLU A 346 16.71 3.14 -9.43
N PHE A 347 15.99 2.21 -8.80
CA PHE A 347 14.72 2.47 -8.12
C PHE A 347 14.90 3.08 -6.73
N LYS A 348 16.06 2.86 -6.10
CA LYS A 348 16.48 3.33 -4.77
C LYS A 348 15.63 2.81 -3.61
N ILE A 349 14.31 2.75 -3.71
CA ILE A 349 13.39 2.19 -2.72
C ILE A 349 13.45 0.66 -2.78
N ALA A 350 13.65 0.01 -1.64
CA ALA A 350 13.79 -1.44 -1.56
C ALA A 350 13.00 -2.05 -0.39
N HIS A 351 12.59 -3.31 -0.53
CA HIS A 351 11.87 -4.06 0.51
C HIS A 351 12.78 -4.51 1.65
N GLY A 352 12.20 -4.75 2.83
CA GLY A 352 12.93 -5.14 4.03
C GLY A 352 13.55 -3.94 4.74
N VAL A 353 14.19 -4.19 5.89
CA VAL A 353 14.76 -3.16 6.77
C VAL A 353 16.05 -3.65 7.41
N TYR A 354 16.95 -2.73 7.72
CA TYR A 354 18.14 -2.99 8.51
C TYR A 354 17.82 -2.91 10.01
N ALA A 355 18.47 -3.78 10.79
CA ALA A 355 18.41 -3.75 12.24
C ALA A 355 18.98 -2.42 12.73
N PHE A 356 18.16 -1.65 13.45
CA PHE A 356 18.55 -0.33 13.92
C PHE A 356 17.83 0.08 15.21
N ARG A 357 18.48 0.97 15.94
CA ARG A 357 17.94 1.69 17.11
C ARG A 357 18.22 3.17 16.97
N VAL A 358 17.38 3.99 17.58
CA VAL A 358 17.57 5.44 17.68
C VAL A 358 17.49 5.85 19.15
N ASN A 359 18.37 6.77 19.54
CA ASN A 359 18.37 7.37 20.86
C ASN A 359 18.30 8.89 20.75
N PRO A 360 17.42 9.58 21.51
CA PRO A 360 16.30 9.03 22.28
C PRO A 360 15.32 8.20 21.43
N PRO A 361 14.57 7.24 22.02
CA PRO A 361 13.60 6.44 21.27
C PRO A 361 12.52 7.32 20.60
N SER A 362 12.15 6.97 19.38
CA SER A 362 11.02 7.60 18.70
C SER A 362 9.73 6.80 18.93
N TYR A 363 8.59 7.47 19.08
CA TYR A 363 7.29 6.86 19.35
C TYR A 363 6.26 7.26 18.29
N PRO A 364 6.34 6.74 17.05
CA PRO A 364 5.39 7.08 16.00
C PRO A 364 4.07 6.27 16.06
N TYR A 365 3.97 5.25 16.93
CA TYR A 365 2.84 4.31 17.00
C TYR A 365 1.84 4.62 18.12
N VAL A 366 1.53 5.90 18.29
CA VAL A 366 0.69 6.41 19.38
C VAL A 366 -0.80 6.10 19.16
N PRO A 367 -1.62 5.98 20.23
CA PRO A 367 -3.05 5.66 20.13
C PRO A 367 -3.85 6.64 19.29
N GLU A 368 -3.48 7.92 19.26
CA GLU A 368 -4.18 8.97 18.52
C GLU A 368 -4.21 8.71 17.01
N ASN A 369 -3.30 7.88 16.49
CA ASN A 369 -3.27 7.48 15.09
C ASN A 369 -4.57 6.76 14.64
N ILE A 370 -5.29 6.11 15.56
CA ILE A 370 -6.45 5.29 15.19
C ILE A 370 -7.74 6.10 14.99
N ILE A 371 -7.76 7.38 15.36
CA ILE A 371 -8.94 8.25 15.20
C ILE A 371 -8.66 9.48 14.33
N ASN A 372 -7.48 9.57 13.71
CA ASN A 372 -7.10 10.74 12.92
C ASN A 372 -7.63 10.72 11.47
N GLY A 373 -8.37 9.66 11.11
CA GLY A 373 -9.03 9.46 9.83
C GLY A 373 -8.17 8.83 8.73
N ILE A 374 -6.98 8.33 9.06
CA ILE A 374 -6.14 7.56 8.15
C ILE A 374 -6.22 6.09 8.59
N SER A 375 -6.37 5.16 7.64
CA SER A 375 -6.63 3.74 7.92
C SER A 375 -5.55 2.77 7.44
N ARG A 376 -4.33 3.28 7.22
CA ARG A 376 -3.17 2.54 6.73
C ARG A 376 -1.87 3.35 6.82
N PRO A 377 -0.68 2.72 6.66
CA PRO A 377 0.55 3.44 6.45
C PRO A 377 0.49 4.25 5.15
N THR A 378 1.15 5.41 5.17
CA THR A 378 1.26 6.31 4.02
C THR A 378 2.71 6.77 3.88
N TYR A 379 3.03 7.48 2.79
CA TYR A 379 4.37 8.05 2.61
C TYR A 379 4.71 9.10 3.69
N TYR A 380 3.68 9.65 4.32
CA TYR A 380 3.78 10.64 5.40
C TYR A 380 3.68 9.99 6.79
N GLY A 381 3.78 8.66 6.90
CA GLY A 381 3.95 8.03 8.21
C GLY A 381 3.26 6.68 8.36
N PRO A 382 3.57 5.95 9.44
CA PRO A 382 3.10 4.59 9.66
C PRO A 382 1.61 4.50 9.95
N ASN A 383 1.04 5.55 10.54
CA ASN A 383 -0.36 5.68 10.93
C ASN A 383 -1.02 4.39 11.46
N LEU A 384 -0.61 3.98 12.65
CA LEU A 384 -1.24 2.91 13.40
C LEU A 384 -0.86 3.03 14.87
N TRP A 385 -1.64 2.42 15.75
CA TRP A 385 -1.18 2.08 17.09
C TRP A 385 -0.48 0.71 17.06
N ILE A 386 0.65 0.59 17.74
CA ILE A 386 1.35 -0.67 17.99
C ILE A 386 1.65 -0.74 19.49
N SER A 387 1.17 -1.78 20.17
CA SER A 387 1.48 -2.00 21.60
C SER A 387 2.92 -2.47 21.82
N ASP A 388 3.39 -2.44 23.05
CA ASP A 388 4.55 -3.25 23.45
C ASP A 388 4.27 -4.75 23.32
N LYS A 389 5.31 -5.57 23.48
CA LYS A 389 5.20 -7.03 23.45
C LYS A 389 4.35 -7.54 24.61
N GLY A 390 3.57 -8.58 24.33
CA GLY A 390 2.76 -9.30 25.31
C GLY A 390 1.29 -8.91 25.20
N LEU A 391 0.41 -9.91 25.30
CA LEU A 391 -1.04 -9.76 25.22
C LEU A 391 -1.66 -10.27 26.53
N PRO A 392 -2.80 -9.72 27.00
CA PRO A 392 -3.65 -8.77 26.29
C PRO A 392 -3.13 -7.32 26.31
N GLN A 393 -3.60 -6.53 25.34
CA GLN A 393 -3.33 -5.09 25.25
C GLN A 393 -4.65 -4.36 25.03
N ARG A 394 -4.77 -3.15 25.55
CA ARG A 394 -6.03 -2.40 25.56
C ARG A 394 -5.87 -1.03 24.95
N ILE A 395 -6.91 -0.61 24.23
CA ILE A 395 -7.11 0.76 23.77
C ILE A 395 -8.45 1.27 24.27
N ASP A 396 -8.47 2.53 24.67
CA ASP A 396 -9.59 3.21 25.29
C ASP A 396 -9.88 4.49 24.52
N ILE A 397 -11.14 4.71 24.15
CA ILE A 397 -11.63 5.98 23.58
C ILE A 397 -12.68 6.53 24.53
N ASP A 398 -12.41 7.65 25.17
CA ASP A 398 -13.37 8.39 25.99
C ASP A 398 -14.04 9.46 25.12
N LEU A 399 -15.36 9.44 25.05
CA LEU A 399 -16.13 10.45 24.32
C LEU A 399 -16.24 11.73 25.15
N PRO A 400 -16.31 12.91 24.50
CA PRO A 400 -16.42 14.18 25.21
C PRO A 400 -17.74 14.30 25.98
N GLN A 401 -18.77 13.58 25.56
CA GLN A 401 -20.05 13.47 26.24
C GLN A 401 -20.68 12.11 25.97
N ARG A 402 -21.54 11.66 26.88
CA ARG A 402 -22.34 10.45 26.71
C ARG A 402 -23.18 10.56 25.43
N THR A 403 -23.01 9.57 24.55
CA THR A 403 -23.60 9.59 23.21
C THR A 403 -24.17 8.21 22.86
N ALA A 404 -25.36 8.20 22.25
CA ALA A 404 -25.94 7.02 21.63
C ALA A 404 -25.08 6.52 20.45
N ILE A 405 -24.67 5.25 20.51
CA ILE A 405 -23.90 4.57 19.45
C ILE A 405 -24.54 3.22 19.12
N ASN A 406 -24.43 2.79 17.87
CA ASN A 406 -24.93 1.47 17.44
C ASN A 406 -24.01 0.75 16.45
N THR A 407 -22.90 1.39 16.05
CA THR A 407 -21.96 0.81 15.07
C THR A 407 -20.52 1.17 15.39
N ILE A 408 -19.63 0.16 15.33
CA ILE A 408 -18.18 0.32 15.49
C ILE A 408 -17.46 -0.32 14.30
N TYR A 409 -16.57 0.44 13.65
CA TYR A 409 -15.67 -0.04 12.60
C TYR A 409 -14.28 -0.22 13.19
N LEU A 410 -13.65 -1.36 12.91
CA LEU A 410 -12.27 -1.64 13.25
C LEU A 410 -11.50 -1.97 11.98
N THR A 411 -10.34 -1.34 11.80
CA THR A 411 -9.40 -1.63 10.71
C THR A 411 -8.07 -2.08 11.32
N PHE A 412 -7.69 -3.33 11.08
CA PHE A 412 -6.51 -3.98 11.64
C PHE A 412 -5.32 -3.99 10.67
N ASP A 413 -4.12 -4.15 11.22
CA ASP A 413 -2.92 -4.40 10.42
C ASP A 413 -3.01 -5.77 9.74
N THR A 414 -2.87 -5.79 8.42
CA THR A 414 -2.80 -7.01 7.60
C THR A 414 -1.59 -6.95 6.68
N TYR A 415 -0.54 -6.29 7.18
CA TYR A 415 0.73 -6.14 6.50
C TYR A 415 0.56 -5.62 5.06
N LEU A 416 -0.13 -4.48 4.92
CA LEU A 416 -0.46 -3.86 3.63
C LEU A 416 0.77 -3.53 2.76
N ASP A 417 1.96 -3.46 3.38
CA ASP A 417 3.23 -3.24 2.70
C ASP A 417 3.81 -4.52 2.05
N SER A 418 3.12 -5.67 2.17
CA SER A 418 3.51 -6.91 1.52
C SER A 418 3.41 -6.79 0.00
N PRO A 419 4.47 -7.16 -0.74
CA PRO A 419 4.38 -7.30 -2.20
C PRO A 419 3.64 -8.58 -2.63
N GLU A 420 3.35 -9.50 -1.71
CA GLU A 420 2.66 -10.75 -2.03
C GLU A 420 1.14 -10.53 -2.14
N HIS A 421 0.56 -10.96 -3.26
CA HIS A 421 -0.85 -10.73 -3.58
C HIS A 421 -1.80 -11.85 -3.13
N SER A 422 -1.27 -12.95 -2.60
CA SER A 422 -2.08 -14.10 -2.15
C SER A 422 -1.34 -14.91 -1.09
N ARG A 423 -2.00 -15.18 0.04
CA ARG A 423 -1.53 -16.11 1.07
C ARG A 423 -2.69 -16.99 1.52
N ASP A 424 -2.38 -18.25 1.81
CA ASP A 424 -3.33 -19.24 2.33
C ASP A 424 -3.52 -19.14 3.86
N VAL A 425 -2.73 -18.29 4.52
CA VAL A 425 -2.77 -18.08 5.98
C VAL A 425 -2.95 -16.61 6.33
N PRO A 426 -3.66 -16.29 7.43
CA PRO A 426 -3.78 -14.92 7.92
C PRO A 426 -2.42 -14.28 8.21
N GLU A 427 -2.32 -12.97 8.01
CA GLU A 427 -1.11 -12.22 8.36
C GLU A 427 -0.86 -12.23 9.87
N PRO A 428 0.37 -12.48 10.34
CA PRO A 428 0.69 -12.53 11.77
C PRO A 428 0.25 -11.29 12.55
N GLU A 429 0.35 -10.11 11.94
CA GLU A 429 0.00 -8.81 12.49
C GLU A 429 -1.51 -8.63 12.68
N CYS A 430 -2.34 -9.42 11.99
CA CYS A 430 -3.79 -9.30 12.06
C CYS A 430 -4.29 -9.76 13.43
N VAL A 431 -5.04 -8.89 14.09
CA VAL A 431 -5.76 -9.19 15.33
C VAL A 431 -6.73 -10.35 15.07
N ARG A 432 -6.58 -11.41 15.86
CA ARG A 432 -7.38 -12.63 15.80
C ARG A 432 -8.52 -12.61 16.82
N ASP A 433 -8.19 -12.26 18.06
CA ASP A 433 -9.10 -12.34 19.20
C ASP A 433 -9.19 -11.00 19.91
N TYR A 434 -10.40 -10.50 20.14
CA TYR A 434 -10.62 -9.23 20.83
C TYR A 434 -12.01 -9.12 21.47
N VAL A 435 -12.12 -8.25 22.48
CA VAL A 435 -13.36 -7.92 23.18
C VAL A 435 -13.61 -6.42 23.05
N ILE A 436 -14.86 -6.05 22.78
CA ILE A 436 -15.30 -4.65 22.80
C ILE A 436 -16.17 -4.44 24.04
N TYR A 437 -15.91 -3.35 24.76
CA TYR A 437 -16.68 -2.88 25.89
C TYR A 437 -17.23 -1.49 25.59
N CYS A 438 -18.45 -1.21 26.04
CA CYS A 438 -18.98 0.14 26.16
C CYS A 438 -18.70 0.66 27.58
N LYS A 439 -18.24 1.90 27.68
CA LYS A 439 -18.09 2.61 28.95
C LYS A 439 -19.43 3.23 29.32
N ILE A 440 -19.95 2.87 30.49
CA ILE A 440 -21.24 3.35 30.99
C ILE A 440 -21.08 3.64 32.47
N ASP A 441 -21.21 4.91 32.85
CA ASP A 441 -21.18 5.36 34.26
C ASP A 441 -19.90 4.93 34.97
N GLY A 442 -18.77 4.94 34.25
CA GLY A 442 -17.45 4.54 34.75
C GLY A 442 -17.16 3.03 34.72
N GLU A 443 -18.11 2.21 34.28
CA GLU A 443 -17.96 0.75 34.15
C GLU A 443 -17.77 0.31 32.70
N ASN A 444 -16.90 -0.67 32.47
CA ASN A 444 -16.76 -1.32 31.16
C ASN A 444 -17.76 -2.49 31.06
N LYS A 445 -18.86 -2.28 30.33
CA LYS A 445 -19.83 -3.33 30.03
C LYS A 445 -19.47 -4.02 28.73
N LYS A 446 -19.27 -5.34 28.79
CA LYS A 446 -18.92 -6.15 27.62
C LYS A 446 -20.02 -6.06 26.58
N LEU A 447 -19.67 -5.61 25.37
CA LEU A 447 -20.56 -5.51 24.23
C LEU A 447 -20.52 -6.80 23.40
N LEU A 448 -19.33 -7.21 22.98
CA LEU A 448 -19.14 -8.42 22.18
C LEU A 448 -17.72 -8.95 22.31
N GLU A 449 -17.53 -10.21 21.91
CA GLU A 449 -16.22 -10.86 21.80
C GLU A 449 -16.12 -11.53 20.43
N VAL A 450 -14.96 -11.41 19.80
CA VAL A 450 -14.64 -12.04 18.52
C VAL A 450 -13.41 -12.93 18.70
N ARG A 451 -13.47 -14.11 18.09
CA ARG A 451 -12.38 -15.07 17.97
C ARG A 451 -12.11 -15.39 16.51
N ASP A 452 -10.89 -15.85 16.21
CA ASP A 452 -10.49 -16.37 14.90
C ASP A 452 -10.67 -15.37 13.74
N ASN A 453 -10.47 -14.07 14.00
CA ASN A 453 -10.51 -13.05 12.96
C ASN A 453 -9.28 -13.11 12.04
N TYR A 454 -9.54 -13.00 10.74
CA TYR A 454 -8.54 -12.82 9.69
C TYR A 454 -8.90 -11.68 8.72
N TYR A 455 -10.00 -10.96 8.99
CA TYR A 455 -10.41 -9.83 8.17
C TYR A 455 -9.72 -8.55 8.62
N ARG A 456 -9.20 -7.79 7.65
CA ARG A 456 -8.65 -6.44 7.86
C ARG A 456 -9.69 -5.50 8.48
N ARG A 457 -10.90 -5.48 7.92
CA ARG A 457 -11.97 -4.57 8.33
C ARG A 457 -13.12 -5.34 8.95
N ARG A 458 -13.57 -4.90 10.12
CA ARG A 458 -14.74 -5.42 10.83
C ARG A 458 -15.71 -4.29 11.12
N VAL A 459 -16.99 -4.54 10.86
CA VAL A 459 -18.07 -3.60 11.17
C VAL A 459 -19.06 -4.31 12.08
N HIS A 460 -19.14 -3.85 13.32
CA HIS A 460 -20.03 -4.39 14.33
C HIS A 460 -21.23 -3.48 14.46
N ARG A 461 -22.43 -4.04 14.25
CA ARG A 461 -23.71 -3.36 14.45
C ARG A 461 -24.44 -4.02 15.61
N PHE A 462 -25.03 -3.22 16.46
CA PHE A 462 -25.69 -3.66 17.69
C PHE A 462 -26.86 -2.73 18.03
N GLU A 463 -27.66 -3.07 19.04
CA GLU A 463 -28.73 -2.20 19.51
C GLU A 463 -28.15 -0.87 20.03
N GLU A 464 -28.93 0.22 19.92
CA GLU A 464 -28.45 1.54 20.35
C GLU A 464 -28.16 1.57 21.86
N ILE A 465 -26.97 2.05 22.23
CA ILE A 465 -26.52 2.13 23.61
C ILE A 465 -25.94 3.53 23.86
N GLU A 466 -26.36 4.16 24.96
CA GLU A 466 -25.77 5.39 25.47
C GLU A 466 -24.44 5.09 26.18
N SER A 467 -23.34 5.62 25.65
CA SER A 467 -22.00 5.30 26.12
C SER A 467 -21.11 6.53 26.30
N ASP A 468 -20.28 6.51 27.34
CA ASP A 468 -19.24 7.51 27.62
C ASP A 468 -17.97 7.29 26.79
N GLY A 469 -17.88 6.19 26.04
CA GLY A 469 -16.66 5.74 25.40
C GLY A 469 -16.65 4.24 25.10
N ILE A 470 -15.61 3.77 24.45
CA ILE A 470 -15.40 2.34 24.24
C ILE A 470 -14.03 1.91 24.75
N SER A 471 -13.91 0.63 25.05
CA SER A 471 -12.64 -0.02 25.33
C SER A 471 -12.53 -1.26 24.45
N ILE A 472 -11.37 -1.47 23.82
CA ILE A 472 -11.11 -2.66 23.03
C ILE A 472 -9.89 -3.35 23.61
N GLU A 473 -10.09 -4.60 23.99
CA GLU A 473 -9.06 -5.46 24.55
C GLU A 473 -8.67 -6.50 23.50
N ILE A 474 -7.41 -6.44 23.05
CA ILE A 474 -6.82 -7.36 22.10
C ILE A 474 -6.23 -8.53 22.87
N LEU A 475 -6.84 -9.71 22.69
CA LEU A 475 -6.48 -10.93 23.40
C LEU A 475 -5.44 -11.76 22.65
N GLY A 476 -5.42 -11.67 21.31
CA GLY A 476 -4.60 -12.52 20.45
C GLY A 476 -4.47 -11.99 19.03
N THR A 477 -3.33 -12.26 18.40
CA THR A 477 -3.08 -12.05 16.97
C THR A 477 -2.88 -13.39 16.26
N ASN A 478 -2.68 -13.37 14.95
CA ASN A 478 -2.35 -14.55 14.17
C ASN A 478 -0.85 -14.93 14.22
N GLY A 479 -0.02 -14.23 15.00
CA GLY A 479 1.38 -14.60 15.25
C GLY A 479 2.29 -13.47 15.73
N ASP A 480 1.93 -12.20 15.54
CA ASP A 480 2.73 -11.06 16.00
C ASP A 480 2.54 -10.81 17.51
N PRO A 481 3.61 -10.56 18.29
CA PRO A 481 3.48 -10.39 19.73
C PRO A 481 2.92 -9.02 20.17
N HIS A 482 2.54 -8.15 19.23
CA HIS A 482 2.01 -6.82 19.48
C HIS A 482 0.59 -6.69 18.92
N ALA A 483 -0.26 -5.93 19.60
CA ALA A 483 -1.55 -5.50 19.08
C ALA A 483 -1.35 -4.34 18.09
N ARG A 484 -2.08 -4.37 16.96
CA ARG A 484 -1.97 -3.34 15.92
C ARG A 484 -3.34 -2.96 15.34
N ILE A 485 -3.65 -1.66 15.36
CA ILE A 485 -4.90 -1.11 14.85
C ILE A 485 -4.60 0.12 14.00
N PHE A 486 -5.13 0.16 12.78
CA PHE A 486 -5.03 1.32 11.89
C PHE A 486 -6.08 2.38 12.22
N GLU A 487 -7.33 1.98 12.43
CA GLU A 487 -8.43 2.92 12.59
C GLU A 487 -9.58 2.32 13.40
N ILE A 488 -10.24 3.18 14.18
CA ILE A 488 -11.50 2.91 14.84
C ILE A 488 -12.47 4.04 14.48
N ARG A 489 -13.68 3.66 14.05
CA ARG A 489 -14.78 4.62 13.84
C ARG A 489 -15.99 4.24 14.65
N ILE A 490 -16.72 5.22 15.15
CA ILE A 490 -17.92 5.03 15.97
C ILE A 490 -19.05 5.83 15.35
N TYR A 491 -20.18 5.18 15.10
CA TYR A 491 -21.33 5.78 14.44
C TYR A 491 -22.64 5.46 15.15
N ARG A 492 -23.63 6.31 14.83
CA ARG A 492 -25.05 6.11 15.06
C ARG A 492 -25.77 6.20 13.71
N PHE A 493 -26.17 5.06 13.14
CA PHE A 493 -26.93 5.00 11.88
C PHE A 493 -28.43 4.87 12.10
#